data_AF-A0A4P7J9D1-F1
#
_entry.id   AF-A0A4P7J9D1-F1
#
_cell.length_a   1.000
_cell.length_b   1.000
_cell.length_c   1.000
_cell.angle_alpha   90.00
_cell.angle_beta   90.00
_cell.angle_gamma   90.00
#
_symmetry.space_group_name_H-M   'P 1'
#
loop_
_entity.id
_entity.type
_entity.pdbx_description
1 polymer ?
#
loop_
_entity_poly.entity_id
_entity_poly.type
_entity_poly.pdbx_seq_one_letter_code
_entity_poly.pdbx_strand_id
1 'polypeptide(L)'
;MSPIGTRAVRVFDRRDRKGSCPFLRNSVQVLRSANAHLDGKTMISNLRAIDLYSGVGGWSLGLRLAGIDVISSYELWGPANETNFKNNAHQAQTVDIRRLSLDDLPPDIDIVVGSPPCTQFSFSNRGGGGNLEDGLRDIKKFLAIVDHLKPRFWAMENVPRVSKIIDAELELGGKLAEFRHLGCATHIVDMSEYGLPQRRRRCIAGNFDFKKLQAYRTEVKTHTLGDVIAALSAEPVADPLFGVSVPREELSDHVKEDVLSEEEVRINRANKTTHVIYNAMPFPDALDRSVRTITATCTRVSRESVVIPAEGSPTDFRRLTLRERACLQGFPITFQFYGSSYSQKLRMIGNAVPPAFSYLMGKVLNDQEIDDDLDLKTASRGLTRPKPIPIDTPPDRVGARYPANRSFRFAVPSLQLKSGVRFELRNDTSADFVSWQVYFYFGTSKQIKSLQLDSDLYHHMIESMTDELANTVSSVTCSALTFARSADIANMQTVWTHKGPGGTRPFMLLDALDEAGSLLIESLIPYEEEAKGLVDAALLQQHPDASEELPGVAKLHRNSVLIIAGLLLGSSLNPVLAQKSRPPAFHTKANKS
;
A
#
# COMPACT_ATOMS: atom_id res chain seq x y z
N MET A 1 -24.79 -50.74 -15.67
CA MET A 1 -23.86 -49.66 -15.24
C MET A 1 -24.74 -48.53 -14.75
N SER A 2 -24.74 -48.35 -13.44
CA SER A 2 -25.83 -47.72 -12.68
C SER A 2 -25.75 -46.18 -12.66
N PRO A 3 -26.87 -45.48 -12.88
CA PRO A 3 -27.01 -44.07 -12.54
C PRO A 3 -27.79 -43.87 -11.23
N ILE A 4 -27.26 -42.95 -10.41
CA ILE A 4 -27.94 -41.86 -9.69
C ILE A 4 -29.30 -42.19 -9.05
N GLY A 5 -29.30 -42.26 -7.71
CA GLY A 5 -30.50 -42.26 -6.87
C GLY A 5 -30.45 -41.15 -5.82
N THR A 6 -31.27 -40.13 -6.04
CA THR A 6 -31.62 -39.03 -5.13
C THR A 6 -32.18 -39.56 -3.80
N ARG A 7 -31.80 -39.01 -2.64
CA ARG A 7 -32.62 -39.15 -1.42
C ARG A 7 -32.48 -38.00 -0.42
N ALA A 8 -33.57 -37.24 -0.38
CA ALA A 8 -34.29 -36.73 0.79
C ALA A 8 -33.54 -36.05 1.95
N VAL A 9 -33.79 -34.75 2.05
CA VAL A 9 -33.78 -33.94 3.26
C VAL A 9 -34.64 -34.59 4.35
N ARG A 10 -34.09 -34.81 5.54
CA ARG A 10 -34.85 -34.99 6.78
C ARG A 10 -34.44 -33.92 7.77
N VAL A 11 -35.38 -33.02 8.04
CA VAL A 11 -35.45 -32.20 9.24
C VAL A 11 -35.69 -33.14 10.41
N PHE A 12 -34.86 -33.07 11.46
CA PHE A 12 -35.24 -33.58 12.77
C PHE A 12 -34.83 -32.60 13.87
N ASP A 13 -35.80 -32.46 14.77
CA ASP A 13 -36.03 -31.48 15.81
C ASP A 13 -35.10 -31.62 17.01
N ARG A 14 -35.00 -30.52 17.77
CA ARG A 14 -34.34 -30.39 19.07
C ARG A 14 -35.06 -31.26 20.11
N ARG A 15 -34.32 -32.19 20.72
CA ARG A 15 -34.32 -32.45 22.18
C ARG A 15 -33.33 -33.57 22.55
N ASP A 16 -32.69 -33.35 23.70
CA ASP A 16 -31.92 -34.29 24.53
C ASP A 16 -30.64 -34.92 23.98
N ARG A 17 -29.50 -34.52 24.59
CA ARG A 17 -28.54 -35.46 25.22
C ARG A 17 -27.54 -34.69 26.11
N LYS A 18 -27.78 -34.78 27.42
CA LYS A 18 -26.71 -34.77 28.43
C LYS A 18 -25.83 -36.00 28.17
N GLY A 19 -24.52 -35.79 28.02
CA GLY A 19 -23.55 -36.85 27.79
C GLY A 19 -22.13 -36.29 27.76
N SER A 20 -21.59 -36.03 28.96
CA SER A 20 -20.19 -35.65 29.16
C SER A 20 -19.25 -36.80 28.76
N CYS A 21 -18.37 -36.54 27.80
CA CYS A 21 -17.32 -37.48 27.37
C CYS A 21 -16.05 -37.27 28.23
N PRO A 22 -15.59 -38.25 29.01
CA PRO A 22 -14.46 -38.09 29.92
C PRO A 22 -13.15 -38.49 29.22
N PHE A 23 -12.70 -37.73 28.22
CA PHE A 23 -11.37 -37.93 27.61
C PHE A 23 -10.60 -36.64 27.26
N LEU A 24 -11.12 -35.46 27.64
CA LEU A 24 -10.48 -34.16 27.35
C LEU A 24 -9.96 -33.41 28.59
N ARG A 25 -10.03 -34.00 29.80
CA ARG A 25 -9.53 -33.37 31.03
C ARG A 25 -8.11 -33.77 31.44
N ASN A 26 -7.56 -34.87 30.93
CA ASN A 26 -6.27 -35.39 31.39
C ASN A 26 -5.04 -34.87 30.63
N SER A 27 -5.21 -34.18 29.50
CA SER A 27 -4.06 -33.66 28.72
C SER A 27 -3.52 -32.32 29.23
N VAL A 28 -4.35 -31.55 29.95
CA VAL A 28 -3.99 -30.22 30.49
C VAL A 28 -3.32 -30.33 31.86
N GLN A 29 -3.54 -31.42 32.59
CA GLN A 29 -3.00 -31.62 33.94
C GLN A 29 -1.57 -32.18 33.95
N VAL A 30 -1.17 -32.93 32.90
CA VAL A 30 0.15 -33.57 32.81
C VAL A 30 1.27 -32.59 32.40
N LEU A 31 0.94 -31.44 31.79
CA LEU A 31 1.92 -30.39 31.50
C LEU A 31 2.17 -29.42 32.68
N ARG A 32 1.29 -29.40 33.68
CA ARG A 32 1.46 -28.55 34.88
C ARG A 32 2.45 -29.11 35.90
N SER A 33 2.78 -30.41 35.82
CA SER A 33 3.65 -31.09 36.79
C SER A 33 5.12 -31.20 36.38
N ALA A 34 5.50 -30.81 35.15
CA ALA A 34 6.88 -30.95 34.67
C ALA A 34 7.80 -29.75 35.01
N ASN A 35 7.25 -28.62 35.48
CA ASN A 35 8.01 -27.41 35.83
C ASN A 35 8.10 -27.15 37.34
N ALA A 36 7.71 -28.10 38.20
CA ALA A 36 7.58 -27.83 39.63
C ALA A 36 8.85 -28.07 40.46
N HIS A 37 9.96 -28.49 39.87
CA HIS A 37 11.23 -28.68 40.60
C HIS A 37 12.38 -28.06 39.82
N LEU A 38 12.63 -26.77 40.05
CA LEU A 38 13.96 -26.13 40.00
C LEU A 38 13.84 -24.74 40.67
N ASP A 39 14.50 -24.60 41.81
CA ASP A 39 14.94 -23.40 42.53
C ASP A 39 13.96 -22.26 42.86
N GLY A 40 13.87 -21.97 44.17
CA GLY A 40 13.10 -20.89 44.82
C GLY A 40 13.34 -19.46 44.31
N LYS A 41 12.87 -19.16 43.09
CA LYS A 41 12.55 -17.82 42.62
C LYS A 41 11.03 -17.65 42.66
N THR A 42 10.58 -16.54 43.25
CA THR A 42 9.19 -16.08 43.25
C THR A 42 8.56 -16.31 41.88
N MET A 43 7.44 -17.04 41.81
CA MET A 43 6.67 -17.23 40.58
C MET A 43 6.19 -15.85 40.10
N ILE A 44 6.91 -15.25 39.15
CA ILE A 44 6.47 -14.03 38.48
C ILE A 44 5.23 -14.44 37.68
N SER A 45 4.05 -13.98 38.07
CA SER A 45 2.84 -14.15 37.26
C SER A 45 3.00 -13.34 35.98
N ASN A 46 3.06 -14.01 34.83
CA ASN A 46 3.11 -13.32 33.54
C ASN A 46 1.84 -12.49 33.34
N LEU A 47 1.99 -11.25 32.87
CA LEU A 47 0.86 -10.39 32.51
C LEU A 47 0.04 -11.05 31.40
N ARG A 48 -1.28 -10.92 31.48
CA ARG A 48 -2.23 -11.54 30.56
C ARG A 48 -2.74 -10.51 29.55
N ALA A 49 -2.69 -10.85 28.27
CA ALA A 49 -3.07 -9.95 27.19
C ALA A 49 -4.12 -10.52 26.24
N ILE A 50 -4.88 -9.64 25.60
CA ILE A 50 -5.66 -9.95 24.40
C ILE A 50 -5.26 -9.07 23.20
N ASP A 51 -5.40 -9.62 21.99
CA ASP A 51 -5.06 -8.96 20.72
C ASP A 51 -6.31 -8.83 19.83
N LEU A 52 -6.84 -7.60 19.72
CA LEU A 52 -8.04 -7.26 18.96
C LEU A 52 -7.68 -6.77 17.56
N TYR A 53 -8.43 -7.19 16.54
CA TYR A 53 -8.12 -6.91 15.13
C TYR A 53 -6.70 -7.42 14.80
N SER A 54 -6.40 -8.64 15.25
CA SER A 54 -5.02 -9.13 15.39
C SER A 54 -4.29 -9.31 14.06
N GLY A 55 -5.02 -9.40 12.94
CA GLY A 55 -4.46 -9.78 11.65
C GLY A 55 -3.73 -11.10 11.77
N VAL A 56 -2.48 -11.13 11.30
CA VAL A 56 -1.61 -12.30 11.41
C VAL A 56 -0.92 -12.45 12.78
N GLY A 57 -1.21 -11.60 13.76
CA GLY A 57 -0.63 -11.72 15.11
C GLY A 57 0.70 -11.01 15.30
N GLY A 58 0.87 -9.83 14.68
CA GLY A 58 2.05 -9.00 14.89
C GLY A 58 2.20 -8.50 16.33
N TRP A 59 1.07 -8.11 16.95
CA TRP A 59 1.02 -7.82 18.38
C TRP A 59 1.27 -9.08 19.20
N SER A 60 0.51 -10.15 18.94
CA SER A 60 0.63 -11.44 19.62
C SER A 60 2.08 -11.94 19.71
N LEU A 61 2.82 -11.97 18.60
CA LEU A 61 4.21 -12.43 18.59
C LEU A 61 5.13 -11.53 19.42
N GLY A 62 5.03 -10.20 19.24
CA GLY A 62 5.87 -9.26 19.98
C GLY A 62 5.65 -9.32 21.49
N LEU A 63 4.38 -9.36 21.93
CA LEU A 63 4.04 -9.47 23.34
C LEU A 63 4.56 -10.78 23.95
N ARG A 64 4.41 -11.91 23.24
CA ARG A 64 4.94 -13.20 23.68
C ARG A 64 6.46 -13.18 23.85
N LEU A 65 7.18 -12.56 22.90
CA LEU A 65 8.63 -12.38 22.99
C LEU A 65 9.04 -11.50 24.17
N ALA A 66 8.17 -10.58 24.60
CA ALA A 66 8.37 -9.76 25.79
C ALA A 66 8.00 -10.46 27.12
N GLY A 67 7.60 -11.75 27.07
CA GLY A 67 7.24 -12.53 28.26
C GLY A 67 5.78 -12.38 28.71
N ILE A 68 4.92 -11.76 27.89
CA ILE A 68 3.49 -11.57 28.18
C ILE A 68 2.70 -12.77 27.66
N ASP A 69 1.76 -13.27 28.46
CA ASP A 69 0.88 -14.37 28.11
C ASP A 69 -0.34 -13.87 27.30
N VAL A 70 -0.31 -14.10 25.99
CA VAL A 70 -1.42 -13.72 25.09
C VAL A 70 -2.50 -14.79 25.17
N ILE A 71 -3.58 -14.49 25.87
CA ILE A 71 -4.66 -15.44 26.17
C ILE A 71 -5.51 -15.72 24.94
N SER A 72 -5.95 -14.65 24.27
CA SER A 72 -6.82 -14.75 23.12
C SER A 72 -6.62 -13.64 22.10
N SER A 73 -6.92 -13.93 20.85
CA SER A 73 -6.95 -12.94 19.76
C SER A 73 -8.23 -13.03 18.94
N TYR A 74 -8.60 -11.93 18.32
CA TYR A 74 -9.86 -11.77 17.60
C TYR A 74 -9.60 -11.10 16.25
N GLU A 75 -10.06 -11.74 15.17
CA GLU A 75 -9.85 -11.27 13.80
C GLU A 75 -11.01 -11.67 12.90
N LEU A 76 -11.45 -10.80 11.98
CA LEU A 76 -12.55 -11.10 11.07
C LEU A 76 -12.08 -11.97 9.89
N TRP A 77 -10.85 -11.75 9.42
CA TRP A 77 -10.29 -12.40 8.26
C TRP A 77 -9.70 -13.78 8.60
N GLY A 78 -10.50 -14.83 8.35
CA GLY A 78 -10.16 -16.22 8.66
C GLY A 78 -8.73 -16.67 8.33
N PRO A 79 -8.20 -16.47 7.09
CA PRO A 79 -6.82 -16.81 6.75
C PRO A 79 -5.76 -16.08 7.61
N ALA A 80 -6.00 -14.82 8.00
CA ALA A 80 -5.09 -14.10 8.89
C ALA A 80 -5.17 -14.65 10.31
N ASN A 81 -6.37 -14.97 10.80
CA ASN A 81 -6.58 -15.63 12.09
C ASN A 81 -5.90 -17.01 12.14
N GLU A 82 -6.01 -17.81 11.07
CA GLU A 82 -5.30 -19.10 10.95
C GLU A 82 -3.78 -18.90 11.00
N THR A 83 -3.27 -17.86 10.33
CA THR A 83 -1.86 -17.49 10.38
C THR A 83 -1.43 -17.12 11.80
N ASN A 84 -2.22 -16.31 12.51
CA ASN A 84 -1.96 -15.96 13.90
C ASN A 84 -1.93 -17.22 14.79
N PHE A 85 -2.98 -18.04 14.73
CA PHE A 85 -3.12 -19.27 15.51
C PHE A 85 -1.92 -20.19 15.37
N LYS A 86 -1.49 -20.47 14.13
CA LYS A 86 -0.42 -21.44 13.89
C LYS A 86 0.93 -20.93 14.36
N ASN A 87 1.23 -19.64 14.22
CA ASN A 87 2.52 -19.08 14.65
C ASN A 87 2.56 -18.80 16.16
N ASN A 88 1.44 -18.43 16.78
CA ASN A 88 1.40 -17.96 18.17
C ASN A 88 0.70 -18.91 19.16
N ALA A 89 0.10 -20.02 18.71
CA ALA A 89 -0.37 -21.13 19.53
C ALA A 89 -1.29 -20.78 20.74
N HIS A 90 -1.91 -19.60 20.74
CA HIS A 90 -2.94 -19.20 21.71
C HIS A 90 -4.35 -19.32 21.11
N GLN A 91 -5.39 -19.03 21.89
CA GLN A 91 -6.76 -19.06 21.39
C GLN A 91 -7.00 -17.95 20.35
N ALA A 92 -7.35 -18.30 19.12
CA ALA A 92 -7.57 -17.33 18.04
C ALA A 92 -8.99 -17.47 17.47
N GLN A 93 -9.78 -16.40 17.53
CA GLN A 93 -11.19 -16.41 17.19
C GLN A 93 -11.47 -15.64 15.90
N THR A 94 -12.07 -16.32 14.92
CA THR A 94 -12.58 -15.66 13.71
C THR A 94 -13.93 -15.01 14.01
N VAL A 95 -13.97 -13.69 14.22
CA VAL A 95 -15.18 -12.99 14.65
C VAL A 95 -15.25 -11.54 14.14
N ASP A 96 -16.47 -11.06 13.92
CA ASP A 96 -16.74 -9.63 13.77
C ASP A 96 -16.72 -8.96 15.14
N ILE A 97 -15.63 -8.27 15.46
CA ILE A 97 -15.41 -7.62 16.76
C ILE A 97 -16.50 -6.58 17.05
N ARG A 98 -17.11 -5.96 16.03
CA ARG A 98 -18.23 -5.02 16.21
C ARG A 98 -19.43 -5.69 16.89
N ARG A 99 -19.58 -7.01 16.74
CA ARG A 99 -20.69 -7.83 17.27
C ARG A 99 -20.31 -8.67 18.48
N LEU A 100 -19.05 -8.63 18.92
CA LEU A 100 -18.56 -9.42 20.04
C LEU A 100 -19.27 -8.99 21.33
N SER A 101 -19.84 -9.94 22.09
CA SER A 101 -20.38 -9.65 23.42
C SER A 101 -19.23 -9.36 24.37
N LEU A 102 -19.41 -8.39 25.27
CA LEU A 102 -18.39 -8.07 26.26
C LEU A 102 -18.24 -9.22 27.28
N ASP A 103 -19.34 -9.91 27.60
CA ASP A 103 -19.36 -11.04 28.53
C ASP A 103 -18.64 -12.30 28.00
N ASP A 104 -18.36 -12.37 26.70
CA ASP A 104 -17.64 -13.48 26.06
C ASP A 104 -16.10 -13.30 26.14
N LEU A 105 -15.63 -12.16 26.65
CA LEU A 105 -14.21 -11.87 26.80
C LEU A 105 -13.63 -12.60 28.03
N PRO A 106 -12.37 -13.06 27.97
CA PRO A 106 -11.73 -13.65 29.13
C PRO A 106 -11.60 -12.62 30.27
N PRO A 107 -11.84 -13.01 31.53
CA PRO A 107 -11.58 -12.16 32.68
C PRO A 107 -10.07 -12.05 32.96
N ASP A 108 -9.73 -11.14 33.87
CA ASP A 108 -8.38 -10.94 34.42
C ASP A 108 -7.35 -10.67 33.31
N ILE A 109 -7.58 -9.60 32.54
CA ILE A 109 -6.70 -9.15 31.46
C ILE A 109 -5.95 -7.90 31.89
N ASP A 110 -4.63 -7.96 31.90
CA ASP A 110 -3.75 -6.85 32.26
C ASP A 110 -3.50 -5.91 31.09
N ILE A 111 -3.52 -6.44 29.86
CA ILE A 111 -3.14 -5.72 28.65
C ILE A 111 -4.16 -5.93 27.52
N VAL A 112 -4.66 -4.85 26.93
CA VAL A 112 -5.46 -4.92 25.69
C VAL A 112 -4.72 -4.21 24.56
N VAL A 113 -4.38 -4.95 23.49
CA VAL A 113 -3.81 -4.34 22.28
C VAL A 113 -4.72 -4.52 21.09
N GLY A 114 -4.60 -3.66 20.08
CA GLY A 114 -5.29 -3.90 18.83
C GLY A 114 -5.00 -2.90 17.72
N SER A 115 -5.47 -3.24 16.51
CA SER A 115 -5.24 -2.44 15.30
C SER A 115 -6.51 -2.27 14.46
N PRO A 116 -7.51 -1.50 14.94
CA PRO A 116 -8.75 -1.27 14.20
C PRO A 116 -8.52 -0.80 12.75
N PRO A 117 -9.38 -1.23 11.79
CA PRO A 117 -9.16 -0.96 10.38
C PRO A 117 -9.12 0.54 10.06
N CYS A 118 -8.11 0.94 9.28
CA CYS A 118 -7.84 2.34 8.95
C CYS A 118 -8.42 2.80 7.59
N THR A 119 -9.09 1.91 6.85
CA THR A 119 -9.51 2.14 5.44
C THR A 119 -10.39 3.38 5.29
N GLN A 120 -11.22 3.67 6.28
CA GLN A 120 -12.12 4.82 6.30
C GLN A 120 -11.41 6.15 6.61
N PHE A 121 -10.18 6.11 7.14
CA PHE A 121 -9.41 7.28 7.56
C PHE A 121 -8.26 7.64 6.60
N SER A 122 -7.88 6.73 5.70
CA SER A 122 -6.66 6.86 4.87
C SER A 122 -6.77 7.86 3.71
N PHE A 123 -5.65 8.50 3.36
CA PHE A 123 -5.53 9.44 2.22
C PHE A 123 -5.55 8.76 0.84
N SER A 124 -5.42 7.43 0.78
CA SER A 124 -5.46 6.67 -0.49
C SER A 124 -6.80 6.82 -1.22
N ASN A 125 -7.84 7.28 -0.51
CA ASN A 125 -9.16 7.60 -1.03
C ASN A 125 -9.34 9.10 -1.33
N ARG A 126 -8.33 9.79 -1.89
CA ARG A 126 -8.47 11.20 -2.37
C ARG A 126 -9.63 11.43 -3.37
N GLY A 127 -10.32 10.37 -3.81
CA GLY A 127 -11.56 10.38 -4.58
C GLY A 127 -12.85 10.12 -3.78
N GLY A 128 -12.94 10.50 -2.49
CA GLY A 128 -14.25 10.74 -1.84
C GLY A 128 -14.99 9.56 -1.19
N GLY A 129 -14.29 8.52 -0.69
CA GLY A 129 -14.94 7.31 -0.14
C GLY A 129 -14.77 7.03 1.36
N GLY A 130 -14.03 7.84 2.12
CA GLY A 130 -13.78 7.57 3.55
C GLY A 130 -14.96 7.97 4.42
N ASN A 131 -15.69 7.00 4.98
CA ASN A 131 -16.76 7.25 5.94
C ASN A 131 -16.19 7.31 7.35
N LEU A 132 -15.89 8.54 7.80
CA LEU A 132 -15.37 8.79 9.16
C LEU A 132 -16.22 8.12 10.24
N GLU A 133 -17.55 8.14 10.08
CA GLU A 133 -18.46 7.55 11.05
C GLU A 133 -18.33 6.02 11.12
N ASP A 134 -18.14 5.35 9.98
CA ASP A 134 -17.95 3.90 9.98
C ASP A 134 -16.61 3.51 10.61
N GLY A 135 -15.55 4.27 10.36
CA GLY A 135 -14.25 4.05 11.00
C GLY A 135 -14.30 4.22 12.52
N LEU A 136 -15.05 5.21 13.01
CA LEU A 136 -15.21 5.45 14.45
C LEU A 136 -15.93 4.31 15.18
N ARG A 137 -16.71 3.46 14.47
CA ARG A 137 -17.38 2.30 15.09
C ARG A 137 -16.38 1.30 15.65
N ASP A 138 -15.29 1.02 14.93
CA ASP A 138 -14.27 0.07 15.41
C ASP A 138 -13.45 0.65 16.56
N ILE A 139 -13.11 1.94 16.50
CA ILE A 139 -12.41 2.61 17.61
C ILE A 139 -13.29 2.62 18.85
N LYS A 140 -14.57 3.00 18.71
CA LYS A 140 -15.55 2.96 19.80
C LYS A 140 -15.70 1.56 20.38
N LYS A 141 -15.77 0.52 19.55
CA LYS A 141 -15.88 -0.87 20.03
C LYS A 141 -14.61 -1.30 20.78
N PHE A 142 -13.43 -0.95 20.27
CA PHE A 142 -12.16 -1.22 20.95
C PHE A 142 -12.13 -0.56 22.35
N LEU A 143 -12.46 0.73 22.44
CA LEU A 143 -12.47 1.45 23.73
C LEU A 143 -13.56 0.91 24.68
N ALA A 144 -14.71 0.48 24.18
CA ALA A 144 -15.73 -0.19 25.00
C ALA A 144 -15.23 -1.52 25.59
N ILE A 145 -14.40 -2.27 24.86
CA ILE A 145 -13.77 -3.49 25.37
C ILE A 145 -12.74 -3.14 26.46
N VAL A 146 -11.91 -2.11 26.23
CA VAL A 146 -10.96 -1.60 27.23
C VAL A 146 -11.69 -1.16 28.50
N ASP A 147 -12.77 -0.40 28.38
CA ASP A 147 -13.55 0.11 29.52
C ASP A 147 -14.23 -1.03 30.32
N HIS A 148 -14.67 -2.08 29.62
CA HIS A 148 -15.23 -3.27 30.26
C HIS A 148 -14.19 -4.09 31.02
N LEU A 149 -13.05 -4.40 30.38
CA LEU A 149 -12.00 -5.24 30.95
C LEU A 149 -11.14 -4.52 31.99
N LYS A 150 -11.09 -3.19 31.95
CA LYS A 150 -10.29 -2.34 32.84
C LYS A 150 -8.83 -2.82 32.96
N PRO A 151 -8.13 -3.01 31.82
CA PRO A 151 -6.76 -3.51 31.84
C PRO A 151 -5.85 -2.47 32.48
N ARG A 152 -4.70 -2.92 33.01
CA ARG A 152 -3.67 -2.01 33.52
C ARG A 152 -3.12 -1.14 32.40
N PHE A 153 -2.88 -1.75 31.23
CA PHE A 153 -2.45 -1.03 30.04
C PHE A 153 -3.27 -1.39 28.80
N TRP A 154 -3.36 -0.44 27.88
CA TRP A 154 -3.86 -0.71 26.55
C TRP A 154 -3.10 0.10 25.50
N ALA A 155 -3.00 -0.46 24.29
CA ALA A 155 -2.38 0.20 23.16
C ALA A 155 -3.10 -0.10 21.85
N MET A 156 -3.28 0.92 21.02
CA MET A 156 -3.96 0.83 19.73
C MET A 156 -3.06 1.38 18.63
N GLU A 157 -2.82 0.58 17.58
CA GLU A 157 -2.15 1.04 16.35
C GLU A 157 -3.16 1.58 15.35
N ASN A 158 -2.82 2.69 14.69
CA ASN A 158 -3.55 3.18 13.53
C ASN A 158 -2.68 4.05 12.61
N VAL A 159 -3.25 4.55 11.50
CA VAL A 159 -2.57 5.49 10.59
C VAL A 159 -2.38 6.86 11.23
N PRO A 160 -1.34 7.63 10.87
CA PRO A 160 -0.99 8.89 11.56
C PRO A 160 -2.12 9.92 11.65
N ARG A 161 -3.02 9.96 10.66
CA ARG A 161 -4.14 10.92 10.66
C ARG A 161 -5.11 10.69 11.83
N VAL A 162 -5.21 9.45 12.32
CA VAL A 162 -6.18 9.07 13.36
C VAL A 162 -5.85 9.71 14.71
N SER A 163 -4.60 10.09 14.99
CA SER A 163 -4.23 10.83 16.21
C SER A 163 -5.11 12.08 16.39
N LYS A 164 -5.15 12.97 15.39
CA LYS A 164 -5.98 14.19 15.46
C LYS A 164 -7.48 13.90 15.55
N ILE A 165 -7.94 12.77 15.04
CA ILE A 165 -9.35 12.37 15.09
C ILE A 165 -9.68 11.88 16.50
N ILE A 166 -8.86 11.02 17.09
CA ILE A 166 -9.01 10.55 18.47
C ILE A 166 -9.00 11.74 19.43
N ASP A 167 -8.02 12.62 19.31
CA ASP A 167 -7.90 13.80 20.19
C ASP A 167 -9.16 14.66 20.14
N ALA A 168 -9.70 14.92 18.94
CA ALA A 168 -10.92 15.70 18.77
C ALA A 168 -12.19 14.99 19.26
N GLU A 169 -12.33 13.68 19.01
CA GLU A 169 -13.53 12.91 19.34
C GLU A 169 -13.61 12.53 20.84
N LEU A 170 -12.49 12.63 21.58
CA LEU A 170 -12.43 12.46 23.04
C LEU A 170 -12.79 13.74 23.81
N GLU A 171 -12.83 14.90 23.15
CA GLU A 171 -13.28 16.15 23.77
C GLU A 171 -14.78 16.14 24.05
N LEU A 172 -15.23 17.07 24.91
CA LEU A 172 -16.64 17.20 25.27
C LEU A 172 -17.51 17.39 24.02
N GLY A 173 -18.49 16.51 23.84
CA GLY A 173 -19.39 16.50 22.69
C GLY A 173 -18.94 15.62 21.51
N GLY A 174 -17.73 15.04 21.56
CA GLY A 174 -17.25 14.07 20.58
C GLY A 174 -17.86 12.67 20.75
N LYS A 175 -17.77 11.84 19.70
CA LYS A 175 -18.38 10.48 19.68
C LYS A 175 -17.65 9.48 20.59
N LEU A 176 -16.46 9.82 21.07
CA LEU A 176 -15.65 9.01 21.98
C LEU A 176 -15.54 9.63 23.38
N ALA A 177 -16.22 10.76 23.64
CA ALA A 177 -16.11 11.52 24.89
C ALA A 177 -16.37 10.68 26.15
N GLU A 178 -17.24 9.65 26.05
CA GLU A 178 -17.54 8.73 27.15
C GLU A 178 -16.34 7.88 27.59
N PHE A 179 -15.28 7.78 26.79
CA PHE A 179 -14.06 7.01 27.08
C PHE A 179 -12.88 7.88 27.54
N ARG A 180 -13.09 9.18 27.77
CA ARG A 180 -12.03 10.12 28.17
C ARG A 180 -11.32 9.70 29.46
N HIS A 181 -12.02 9.03 30.37
CA HIS A 181 -11.46 8.54 31.64
C HIS A 181 -10.43 7.42 31.47
N LEU A 182 -10.35 6.78 30.30
CA LEU A 182 -9.38 5.70 30.02
C LEU A 182 -7.93 6.19 29.87
N GLY A 183 -7.69 7.51 29.86
CA GLY A 183 -6.35 8.09 29.75
C GLY A 183 -5.67 7.77 28.42
N CYS A 184 -6.18 8.35 27.32
CA CYS A 184 -5.64 8.13 25.98
C CYS A 184 -4.63 9.22 25.59
N ALA A 185 -3.35 8.87 25.49
CA ALA A 185 -2.35 9.68 24.82
C ALA A 185 -2.11 9.18 23.39
N THR A 186 -1.98 10.08 22.41
CA THR A 186 -1.71 9.72 21.01
C THR A 186 -0.31 10.17 20.57
N HIS A 187 0.44 9.28 19.94
CA HIS A 187 1.81 9.55 19.49
C HIS A 187 2.05 9.06 18.07
N ILE A 188 2.72 9.89 17.25
CA ILE A 188 3.18 9.47 15.92
C ILE A 188 4.60 8.91 16.02
N VAL A 189 4.74 7.64 15.66
CA VAL A 189 5.97 6.88 15.77
C VAL A 189 6.44 6.46 14.38
N ASP A 190 7.69 6.76 14.01
CA ASP A 190 8.36 6.13 12.86
C ASP A 190 9.11 4.89 13.37
N MET A 191 8.63 3.70 12.99
CA MET A 191 9.20 2.44 13.49
C MET A 191 10.66 2.22 13.02
N SER A 192 11.15 2.96 12.03
CA SER A 192 12.56 2.91 11.64
C SER A 192 13.51 3.47 12.70
N GLU A 193 13.02 4.35 13.57
CA GLU A 193 13.75 4.83 14.76
C GLU A 193 13.86 3.74 15.85
N TYR A 194 13.22 2.59 15.65
CA TYR A 194 13.13 1.47 16.59
C TYR A 194 13.67 0.16 16.00
N GLY A 195 14.65 0.29 15.09
CA GLY A 195 15.36 -0.86 14.50
C GLY A 195 14.62 -1.57 13.36
N LEU A 196 13.37 -1.17 13.05
CA LEU A 196 12.67 -1.72 11.89
C LEU A 196 13.36 -1.24 10.60
N PRO A 197 13.72 -2.12 9.65
CA PRO A 197 14.34 -1.74 8.37
C PRO A 197 13.35 -1.08 7.39
N GLN A 198 12.31 -0.41 7.91
CA GLN A 198 11.22 0.18 7.16
C GLN A 198 10.77 1.49 7.81
N ARG A 199 10.73 2.55 7.00
CA ARG A 199 10.09 3.83 7.34
C ARG A 199 8.58 3.65 7.37
N ARG A 200 8.05 3.39 8.56
CA ARG A 200 6.63 3.09 8.81
C ARG A 200 6.14 3.98 9.93
N ARG A 201 5.48 5.08 9.54
CA ARG A 201 4.87 6.03 10.47
C ARG A 201 3.46 5.59 10.86
N ARG A 202 3.17 5.50 12.16
CA ARG A 202 1.87 5.11 12.72
C ARG A 202 1.51 5.94 13.94
N CYS A 203 0.21 6.06 14.19
CA CYS A 203 -0.32 6.54 15.46
C CYS A 203 -0.36 5.36 16.42
N ILE A 204 0.25 5.50 17.59
CA ILE A 204 0.10 4.59 18.72
C ILE A 204 -0.65 5.36 19.80
N ALA A 205 -1.81 4.88 20.19
CA ALA A 205 -2.68 5.47 21.21
C ALA A 205 -2.80 4.55 22.42
N GLY A 206 -2.81 5.09 23.63
CA GLY A 206 -2.93 4.26 24.84
C GLY A 206 -2.62 4.99 26.13
N ASN A 207 -2.56 4.25 27.23
CA ASN A 207 -2.29 4.75 28.58
C ASN A 207 -0.90 4.34 29.13
N PHE A 208 0.07 4.10 28.24
CA PHE A 208 1.41 3.63 28.59
C PHE A 208 2.43 4.77 28.67
N ASP A 209 3.59 4.52 29.30
CA ASP A 209 4.65 5.52 29.41
C ASP A 209 5.40 5.69 28.07
N PHE A 210 5.07 6.75 27.35
CA PHE A 210 5.73 7.07 26.09
C PHE A 210 7.21 7.46 26.25
N LYS A 211 7.63 7.95 27.43
CA LYS A 211 9.04 8.28 27.67
C LYS A 211 9.90 7.02 27.70
N LYS A 212 9.39 5.92 28.28
CA LYS A 212 10.05 4.60 28.20
C LYS A 212 10.24 4.16 26.75
N LEU A 213 9.20 4.30 25.91
CA LEU A 213 9.32 4.00 24.49
C LEU A 213 10.38 4.88 23.82
N GLN A 214 10.36 6.20 24.04
CA GLN A 214 11.34 7.13 23.46
C GLN A 214 12.79 6.78 23.81
N ALA A 215 13.05 6.29 25.03
CA ALA A 215 14.38 5.88 25.46
C ALA A 215 14.96 4.74 24.60
N TYR A 216 14.12 3.84 24.07
CA TYR A 216 14.58 2.71 23.24
C TYR A 216 15.14 3.12 21.86
N ARG A 217 14.96 4.36 21.42
CA ARG A 217 15.45 4.82 20.11
C ARG A 217 16.97 4.77 19.98
N THR A 218 17.70 4.98 21.08
CA THR A 218 19.18 5.00 21.08
C THR A 218 19.79 3.62 21.23
N GLU A 219 19.01 2.66 21.72
CA GLU A 219 19.48 1.32 22.08
C GLU A 219 19.35 0.30 20.93
N VAL A 220 18.50 0.59 19.95
CA VAL A 220 18.19 -0.31 18.84
C VAL A 220 19.11 -0.10 17.64
N LYS A 221 19.64 -1.21 17.10
CA LYS A 221 20.40 -1.19 15.86
C LYS A 221 19.49 -0.97 14.66
N THR A 222 19.85 -0.03 13.79
CA THR A 222 19.14 0.21 12.53
C THR A 222 19.62 -0.72 11.42
N HIS A 223 18.70 -1.07 10.52
CA HIS A 223 18.96 -1.93 9.35
C HIS A 223 18.46 -1.27 8.06
N THR A 224 19.18 -1.51 6.98
CA THR A 224 18.84 -1.03 5.62
C THR A 224 18.09 -2.09 4.82
N LEU A 225 17.54 -1.70 3.67
CA LEU A 225 16.99 -2.65 2.71
C LEU A 225 18.04 -3.68 2.30
N GLY A 226 19.25 -3.21 1.97
CA GLY A 226 20.38 -4.03 1.54
C GLY A 226 20.82 -5.05 2.59
N ASP A 227 20.82 -4.67 3.88
CA ASP A 227 21.14 -5.59 4.97
C ASP A 227 20.19 -6.80 5.00
N VAL A 228 18.89 -6.56 4.80
CA VAL A 228 17.89 -7.65 4.76
C VAL A 228 18.08 -8.54 3.53
N ILE A 229 18.35 -7.96 2.36
CA ILE A 229 18.63 -8.74 1.14
C ILE A 229 19.90 -9.59 1.33
N ALA A 230 20.96 -9.02 1.88
CA ALA A 230 22.21 -9.71 2.13
C ALA A 230 22.05 -10.86 3.15
N ALA A 231 21.33 -10.61 4.25
CA ALA A 231 21.06 -11.62 5.27
C ALA A 231 20.26 -12.81 4.73
N LEU A 232 19.26 -12.55 3.88
CA LEU A 232 18.48 -13.60 3.23
C LEU A 232 19.24 -14.32 2.12
N SER A 233 20.30 -13.72 1.57
CA SER A 233 21.18 -14.36 0.59
C SER A 233 22.34 -15.13 1.21
N ALA A 234 22.62 -14.98 2.51
CA ALA A 234 23.71 -15.68 3.21
C ALA A 234 23.47 -17.19 3.35
N GLU A 235 24.54 -17.97 3.50
CA GLU A 235 24.49 -19.42 3.74
C GLU A 235 25.25 -19.79 5.03
N PRO A 236 24.59 -20.34 6.07
CA PRO A 236 23.13 -20.53 6.18
C PRO A 236 22.38 -19.19 6.20
N VAL A 237 21.08 -19.22 5.90
CA VAL A 237 20.24 -18.02 5.92
C VAL A 237 20.19 -17.50 7.35
N ALA A 238 20.49 -16.21 7.53
CA ALA A 238 20.47 -15.57 8.85
C ALA A 238 19.35 -14.52 8.91
N ASP A 239 18.55 -14.55 9.97
CA ASP A 239 17.52 -13.56 10.20
C ASP A 239 18.17 -12.20 10.53
N PRO A 240 17.78 -11.12 9.83
CA PRO A 240 18.41 -9.81 10.03
C PRO A 240 18.15 -9.20 11.42
N LEU A 241 17.06 -9.56 12.10
CA LEU A 241 16.62 -8.92 13.35
C LEU A 241 16.61 -9.90 14.53
N PHE A 242 16.11 -11.12 14.32
CA PHE A 242 15.88 -12.10 15.38
C PHE A 242 17.05 -13.08 15.56
N GLY A 243 18.09 -13.02 14.72
CA GLY A 243 19.30 -13.86 14.87
C GLY A 243 19.08 -15.36 14.69
N VAL A 244 17.88 -15.80 14.29
CA VAL A 244 17.60 -17.19 13.93
C VAL A 244 18.32 -17.51 12.63
N SER A 245 18.88 -18.71 12.51
CA SER A 245 19.47 -19.19 11.25
C SER A 245 18.88 -20.53 10.85
N VAL A 246 18.65 -20.70 9.54
CA VAL A 246 18.09 -21.92 8.95
C VAL A 246 18.85 -22.30 7.67
N PRO A 247 18.91 -23.59 7.30
CA PRO A 247 19.36 -23.99 5.98
C PRO A 247 18.50 -23.37 4.87
N ARG A 248 19.08 -23.11 3.69
CA ARG A 248 18.39 -22.52 2.54
C ARG A 248 17.07 -23.21 2.20
N GLU A 249 17.09 -24.54 2.20
CA GLU A 249 15.97 -25.41 1.86
C GLU A 249 14.79 -25.32 2.85
N GLU A 250 15.03 -24.77 4.05
CA GLU A 250 13.99 -24.53 5.04
C GLU A 250 13.35 -23.15 4.92
N LEU A 251 13.93 -22.24 4.12
CA LEU A 251 13.40 -20.89 3.92
C LEU A 251 12.18 -20.92 2.99
N SER A 252 11.00 -20.69 3.56
CA SER A 252 9.75 -20.58 2.80
C SER A 252 9.50 -19.17 2.27
N ASP A 253 8.64 -19.07 1.25
CA ASP A 253 8.16 -17.82 0.65
C ASP A 253 9.29 -16.92 0.06
N HIS A 254 10.48 -17.48 -0.18
CA HIS A 254 11.63 -16.78 -0.77
C HIS A 254 11.85 -17.12 -2.26
N VAL A 255 10.76 -17.09 -3.04
CA VAL A 255 10.81 -17.32 -4.48
C VAL A 255 11.03 -15.97 -5.19
N LYS A 256 12.17 -15.85 -5.88
CA LYS A 256 12.49 -14.70 -6.74
C LYS A 256 11.65 -14.76 -8.01
N GLU A 257 11.10 -13.63 -8.39
CA GLU A 257 10.33 -13.48 -9.63
C GLU A 257 11.26 -13.29 -10.82
N ASP A 258 10.73 -13.57 -12.01
CA ASP A 258 11.37 -13.16 -13.26
C ASP A 258 11.64 -11.65 -13.25
N VAL A 259 12.77 -11.28 -13.87
CA VAL A 259 13.16 -9.88 -14.06
C VAL A 259 12.05 -9.11 -14.78
N LEU A 260 11.91 -7.83 -14.45
CA LEU A 260 10.94 -6.95 -15.08
C LEU A 260 11.27 -6.77 -16.56
N SER A 261 10.26 -6.91 -17.42
CA SER A 261 10.39 -6.54 -18.83
C SER A 261 10.65 -5.04 -19.00
N GLU A 262 11.15 -4.63 -20.17
CA GLU A 262 11.39 -3.21 -20.48
C GLU A 262 10.14 -2.34 -20.28
N GLU A 263 8.96 -2.84 -20.67
CA GLU A 263 7.68 -2.15 -20.45
C GLU A 263 7.38 -2.00 -18.95
N GLU A 264 7.59 -3.05 -18.15
CA GLU A 264 7.38 -2.99 -16.70
C GLU A 264 8.38 -2.06 -16.00
N VAL A 265 9.65 -2.06 -16.42
CA VAL A 265 10.68 -1.12 -15.93
C VAL A 265 10.27 0.31 -16.25
N ARG A 266 9.83 0.58 -17.48
CA ARG A 266 9.36 1.91 -17.90
C ARG A 266 8.14 2.37 -17.09
N ILE A 267 7.14 1.52 -16.91
CA ILE A 267 5.95 1.84 -16.11
C ILE A 267 6.33 2.10 -14.65
N ASN A 268 7.14 1.24 -14.03
CA ASN A 268 7.56 1.44 -12.64
C ASN A 268 8.38 2.73 -12.50
N ARG A 269 9.30 3.02 -13.42
CA ARG A 269 10.08 4.26 -13.41
C ARG A 269 9.16 5.47 -13.50
N ALA A 270 8.27 5.52 -14.48
CA ALA A 270 7.33 6.65 -14.64
C ALA A 270 6.40 6.82 -13.43
N ASN A 271 5.86 5.72 -12.89
CA ASN A 271 5.04 5.74 -11.67
C ASN A 271 5.81 6.21 -10.42
N LYS A 272 7.14 6.26 -10.47
CA LYS A 272 7.97 6.73 -9.37
C LYS A 272 8.54 8.13 -9.62
N THR A 273 9.09 8.40 -10.79
CA THR A 273 9.84 9.64 -11.06
C THR A 273 8.97 10.75 -11.62
N THR A 274 7.95 10.42 -12.42
CA THR A 274 7.08 11.38 -13.14
C THR A 274 5.59 11.14 -12.86
N HIS A 275 5.27 10.63 -11.66
CA HIS A 275 3.90 10.25 -11.32
C HIS A 275 2.93 11.46 -11.39
N VAL A 276 1.78 11.25 -12.02
CA VAL A 276 0.79 12.30 -12.31
C VAL A 276 0.18 12.96 -11.05
N ILE A 277 -0.04 12.20 -9.97
CA ILE A 277 -0.64 12.70 -8.71
C ILE A 277 0.37 12.94 -7.58
N TYR A 278 1.30 12.00 -7.38
CA TYR A 278 2.20 11.97 -6.23
C TYR A 278 3.58 12.51 -6.57
N ASN A 279 4.33 12.89 -5.53
CA ASN A 279 5.70 13.33 -5.67
C ASN A 279 6.62 12.21 -6.16
N ALA A 280 7.72 12.64 -6.78
CA ALA A 280 8.78 11.77 -7.23
C ALA A 280 9.35 10.93 -6.09
N MET A 281 9.76 9.72 -6.42
CA MET A 281 10.45 8.78 -5.55
C MET A 281 11.51 8.02 -6.35
N PRO A 282 12.55 7.49 -5.69
CA PRO A 282 13.62 6.82 -6.43
C PRO A 282 13.17 5.54 -7.13
N PHE A 283 13.77 5.31 -8.29
CA PHE A 283 13.71 4.07 -9.05
C PHE A 283 15.14 3.73 -9.54
N PRO A 284 15.69 2.56 -9.21
CA PRO A 284 15.16 1.57 -8.25
C PRO A 284 15.12 2.10 -6.81
N ASP A 285 14.54 1.33 -5.89
CA ASP A 285 14.64 1.59 -4.45
C ASP A 285 16.09 1.39 -3.98
N ALA A 286 16.62 2.37 -3.24
CA ALA A 286 18.00 2.35 -2.76
C ALA A 286 18.19 1.31 -1.64
N LEU A 287 19.28 0.53 -1.75
CA LEU A 287 19.61 -0.54 -0.81
C LEU A 287 20.27 -0.02 0.48
N ASP A 288 20.91 1.15 0.43
CA ASP A 288 21.71 1.75 1.50
C ASP A 288 20.90 2.40 2.64
N ARG A 289 19.58 2.24 2.65
CA ARG A 289 18.68 2.86 3.64
C ARG A 289 17.45 2.01 3.89
N SER A 290 16.73 2.32 4.98
CA SER A 290 15.46 1.64 5.30
C SER A 290 14.43 1.81 4.18
N VAL A 291 13.73 0.73 3.85
CA VAL A 291 12.71 0.73 2.80
C VAL A 291 11.54 1.64 3.21
N ARG A 292 10.82 2.21 2.25
CA ARG A 292 9.53 2.86 2.55
C ARG A 292 8.49 1.81 2.98
N THR A 293 7.36 2.25 3.55
CA THR A 293 6.29 1.37 4.02
C THR A 293 5.92 0.26 3.01
N ILE A 294 5.89 -0.99 3.46
CA ILE A 294 5.39 -2.13 2.69
C ILE A 294 3.86 -2.09 2.73
N THR A 295 3.24 -2.04 1.55
CA THR A 295 1.79 -1.91 1.40
C THR A 295 1.13 -3.28 1.17
N ALA A 296 -0.14 -3.39 1.56
CA ALA A 296 -0.92 -4.62 1.41
C ALA A 296 -1.32 -4.92 -0.04
N THR A 297 -1.32 -3.90 -0.90
CA THR A 297 -1.52 -4.04 -2.35
C THR A 297 -0.18 -3.78 -3.03
N CYS A 298 0.26 -4.73 -3.86
CA CYS A 298 1.47 -4.59 -4.67
C CYS A 298 1.26 -5.29 -6.01
N THR A 299 1.04 -4.52 -7.07
CA THR A 299 1.04 -5.09 -8.44
C THR A 299 2.49 -5.19 -8.95
N ARG A 300 2.70 -5.76 -10.13
CA ARG A 300 4.04 -5.81 -10.75
C ARG A 300 4.55 -4.42 -11.15
N VAL A 301 3.65 -3.48 -11.45
CA VAL A 301 3.96 -2.17 -12.06
C VAL A 301 3.30 -0.99 -11.34
N SER A 302 3.25 -1.01 -10.01
CA SER A 302 2.68 0.10 -9.21
C SER A 302 3.75 1.01 -8.63
N ARG A 303 3.37 2.24 -8.27
CA ARG A 303 4.24 3.17 -7.53
C ARG A 303 4.71 2.56 -6.20
N GLU A 304 3.85 1.79 -5.57
CA GLU A 304 4.06 1.09 -4.31
C GLU A 304 4.96 -0.15 -4.45
N SER A 305 5.23 -0.60 -5.68
CA SER A 305 6.09 -1.76 -5.95
C SER A 305 7.53 -1.44 -5.55
N VAL A 306 8.09 -2.22 -4.61
CA VAL A 306 9.52 -2.11 -4.25
C VAL A 306 10.30 -2.83 -5.34
N VAL A 307 11.20 -2.11 -6.00
CA VAL A 307 11.98 -2.62 -7.13
C VAL A 307 13.46 -2.39 -6.85
N ILE A 308 14.25 -3.45 -6.93
CA ILE A 308 15.70 -3.42 -6.70
C ILE A 308 16.44 -3.99 -7.91
N PRO A 309 17.73 -3.68 -8.09
CA PRO A 309 18.56 -4.38 -9.07
C PRO A 309 18.52 -5.90 -8.85
N ALA A 310 18.50 -6.66 -9.94
CA ALA A 310 18.68 -8.10 -9.89
C ALA A 310 20.14 -8.44 -9.56
N GLU A 311 20.35 -9.61 -8.97
CA GLU A 311 21.70 -10.07 -8.64
C GLU A 311 22.52 -10.31 -9.92
N GLY A 312 23.76 -9.86 -9.93
CA GLY A 312 24.66 -10.03 -11.09
C GLY A 312 24.36 -9.14 -12.29
N SER A 313 23.35 -8.24 -12.23
CA SER A 313 23.01 -7.34 -13.33
C SER A 313 22.58 -5.95 -12.82
N PRO A 314 23.30 -4.87 -13.16
CA PRO A 314 22.91 -3.51 -12.76
C PRO A 314 21.72 -2.96 -13.57
N THR A 315 21.38 -3.60 -14.70
CA THR A 315 20.34 -3.16 -15.62
C THR A 315 19.05 -3.94 -15.49
N ASP A 316 19.10 -5.17 -14.96
CA ASP A 316 17.91 -5.95 -14.68
C ASP A 316 17.32 -5.59 -13.32
N PHE A 317 16.00 -5.57 -13.24
CA PHE A 317 15.29 -5.19 -12.03
C PHE A 317 14.33 -6.29 -11.61
N ARG A 318 14.18 -6.49 -10.31
CA ARG A 318 13.19 -7.41 -9.73
C ARG A 318 12.41 -6.77 -8.60
N ARG A 319 11.27 -7.38 -8.28
CA ARG A 319 10.55 -7.07 -7.04
C ARG A 319 11.13 -7.87 -5.88
N LEU A 320 10.76 -7.43 -4.67
CA LEU A 320 11.02 -8.19 -3.46
C LEU A 320 10.17 -9.46 -3.41
N THR A 321 10.77 -10.56 -2.96
CA THR A 321 10.11 -11.81 -2.57
C THR A 321 9.16 -11.59 -1.38
N LEU A 322 8.26 -12.55 -1.13
CA LEU A 322 7.39 -12.52 0.04
C LEU A 322 8.21 -12.49 1.34
N ARG A 323 9.24 -13.33 1.45
CA ARG A 323 10.12 -13.41 2.62
C ARG A 323 10.90 -12.11 2.86
N GLU A 324 11.46 -11.50 1.82
CA GLU A 324 12.13 -10.20 1.94
C GLU A 324 11.17 -9.13 2.50
N ARG A 325 9.92 -9.10 2.01
CA ARG A 325 8.88 -8.19 2.52
C ARG A 325 8.53 -8.48 3.98
N ALA A 326 8.40 -9.75 4.36
CA ALA A 326 8.10 -10.16 5.72
C ALA A 326 9.20 -9.72 6.71
N CYS A 327 10.47 -9.94 6.37
CA CYS A 327 11.60 -9.50 7.19
C CYS A 327 11.69 -7.96 7.26
N LEU A 328 11.42 -7.25 6.14
CA LEU A 328 11.33 -5.79 6.16
C LEU A 328 10.15 -5.26 6.99
N GLN A 329 9.09 -6.05 7.11
CA GLN A 329 7.95 -5.83 8.01
C GLN A 329 8.25 -6.29 9.44
N GLY A 330 9.45 -6.77 9.73
CA GLY A 330 9.89 -7.13 11.07
C GLY A 330 9.43 -8.51 11.54
N PHE A 331 9.03 -9.42 10.64
CA PHE A 331 8.74 -10.82 10.97
C PHE A 331 10.01 -11.69 10.94
N PRO A 332 10.13 -12.68 11.83
CA PRO A 332 11.22 -13.64 11.77
C PRO A 332 11.10 -14.56 10.55
N ILE A 333 12.22 -15.08 10.06
CA ILE A 333 12.28 -16.04 8.94
C ILE A 333 11.52 -17.34 9.22
N THR A 334 11.32 -17.68 10.49
CA THR A 334 10.53 -18.83 10.93
C THR A 334 9.02 -18.62 10.82
N PHE A 335 8.55 -17.36 10.78
CA PHE A 335 7.13 -17.02 10.69
C PHE A 335 6.55 -17.45 9.34
N GLN A 336 5.39 -18.11 9.35
CA GLN A 336 4.74 -18.66 8.16
C GLN A 336 3.43 -17.94 7.84
N PHE A 337 3.11 -17.74 6.57
CA PHE A 337 1.87 -17.10 6.14
C PHE A 337 0.93 -18.12 5.49
N TYR A 338 -0.28 -18.30 6.03
CA TYR A 338 -1.25 -19.31 5.57
C TYR A 338 -2.28 -18.69 4.63
N GLY A 339 -1.80 -18.22 3.48
CA GLY A 339 -2.64 -17.71 2.41
C GLY A 339 -2.82 -18.71 1.27
N SER A 340 -4.00 -18.69 0.64
CA SER A 340 -4.31 -19.51 -0.55
C SER A 340 -3.73 -18.96 -1.86
N SER A 341 -3.21 -17.73 -1.85
CA SER A 341 -2.55 -17.13 -3.01
C SER A 341 -1.42 -16.19 -2.61
N TYR A 342 -0.51 -15.92 -3.55
CA TYR A 342 0.62 -14.99 -3.37
C TYR A 342 0.13 -13.59 -2.96
N SER A 343 -0.89 -13.08 -3.65
CA SER A 343 -1.54 -11.80 -3.33
C SER A 343 -2.17 -11.78 -1.94
N GLN A 344 -2.71 -12.92 -1.47
CA GLN A 344 -3.27 -13.02 -0.12
C GLN A 344 -2.18 -12.88 0.96
N LYS A 345 -1.04 -13.57 0.78
CA LYS A 345 0.12 -13.46 1.68
C LYS A 345 0.73 -12.05 1.68
N LEU A 346 0.82 -11.38 0.53
CA LEU A 346 1.25 -9.98 0.46
C LEU A 346 0.34 -9.04 1.27
N ARG A 347 -0.98 -9.24 1.18
CA ARG A 347 -1.98 -8.46 1.93
C ARG A 347 -1.83 -8.65 3.43
N MET A 348 -1.57 -9.89 3.87
CA MET A 348 -1.27 -10.20 5.28
C MET A 348 -0.07 -9.40 5.79
N ILE A 349 1.05 -9.44 5.06
CA ILE A 349 2.29 -8.76 5.44
C ILE A 349 2.08 -7.24 5.51
N GLY A 350 1.52 -6.63 4.46
CA GLY A 350 1.39 -5.17 4.41
C GLY A 350 0.41 -4.58 5.44
N ASN A 351 -0.60 -5.35 5.85
CA ASN A 351 -1.58 -4.93 6.86
C ASN A 351 -1.10 -5.14 8.30
N ALA A 352 -0.09 -5.98 8.54
CA ALA A 352 0.32 -6.33 9.89
C ALA A 352 1.01 -5.16 10.62
N VAL A 353 0.90 -5.17 11.94
CA VAL A 353 1.81 -4.44 12.84
C VAL A 353 3.14 -5.21 12.91
N PRO A 354 4.30 -4.56 12.75
CA PRO A 354 5.60 -5.23 12.85
C PRO A 354 5.85 -5.87 14.22
N PRO A 355 6.09 -7.19 14.32
CA PRO A 355 6.28 -7.83 15.63
C PRO A 355 7.58 -7.41 16.33
N ALA A 356 8.63 -7.06 15.59
CA ALA A 356 9.83 -6.45 16.17
C ALA A 356 9.52 -5.16 16.95
N PHE A 357 8.60 -4.32 16.45
CA PHE A 357 8.15 -3.12 17.17
C PHE A 357 7.19 -3.48 18.32
N SER A 358 6.28 -4.43 18.10
CA SER A 358 5.38 -4.93 19.14
C SER A 358 6.12 -5.52 20.34
N TYR A 359 7.31 -6.10 20.15
CA TYR A 359 8.19 -6.56 21.23
C TYR A 359 8.62 -5.40 22.15
N LEU A 360 9.10 -4.30 21.56
CA LEU A 360 9.48 -3.10 22.31
C LEU A 360 8.28 -2.52 23.05
N MET A 361 7.10 -2.50 22.42
CA MET A 361 5.87 -2.13 23.09
C MET A 361 5.54 -3.08 24.24
N GLY A 362 5.72 -4.39 24.08
CA GLY A 362 5.56 -5.36 25.15
C GLY A 362 6.47 -5.06 26.35
N LYS A 363 7.73 -4.70 26.12
CA LYS A 363 8.65 -4.26 27.19
C LYS A 363 8.14 -3.02 27.92
N VAL A 364 7.63 -2.02 27.19
CA VAL A 364 7.01 -0.83 27.80
C VAL A 364 5.78 -1.19 28.63
N LEU A 365 4.95 -2.10 28.15
CA LEU A 365 3.70 -2.52 28.80
C LEU A 365 3.90 -3.49 29.98
N ASN A 366 5.14 -3.93 30.24
CA ASN A 366 5.45 -4.86 31.33
C ASN A 366 5.74 -4.17 32.69
N ASP A 367 5.63 -2.83 32.79
CA ASP A 367 6.06 -1.93 33.90
C ASP A 367 7.49 -2.07 34.42
N GLN A 368 8.25 -3.05 33.98
CA GLN A 368 9.63 -3.19 34.43
C GLN A 368 10.40 -1.89 34.19
N GLU A 369 11.44 -1.64 34.99
CA GLU A 369 12.37 -0.56 34.69
C GLU A 369 12.90 -0.72 33.26
N ILE A 370 13.45 0.37 32.69
CA ILE A 370 13.99 0.34 31.34
C ILE A 370 14.91 -0.87 31.22
N ASP A 371 14.47 -1.83 30.40
CA ASP A 371 15.20 -3.07 30.19
C ASP A 371 16.45 -2.78 29.36
N ASP A 372 17.61 -3.07 29.92
CA ASP A 372 18.90 -2.93 29.23
C ASP A 372 19.08 -4.02 28.14
N ASP A 373 18.29 -5.10 28.16
CA ASP A 373 18.32 -6.18 27.17
C ASP A 373 17.14 -6.15 26.18
N LEU A 374 17.22 -5.23 25.23
CA LEU A 374 16.29 -5.14 24.09
C LEU A 374 16.68 -6.07 22.93
N ASP A 375 17.60 -7.02 23.13
CA ASP A 375 18.08 -7.88 22.06
C ASP A 375 17.03 -8.90 21.63
N LEU A 376 16.41 -8.65 20.47
CA LEU A 376 15.49 -9.57 19.81
C LEU A 376 16.10 -10.95 19.58
N LYS A 377 17.42 -11.08 19.47
CA LYS A 377 18.10 -12.38 19.31
C LYS A 377 18.04 -13.23 20.57
N THR A 378 18.02 -12.61 21.74
CA THR A 378 17.87 -13.33 23.01
C THR A 378 16.41 -13.72 23.22
N ALA A 379 15.48 -12.80 22.96
CA ALA A 379 14.05 -13.05 23.09
C ALA A 379 13.53 -14.12 22.11
N SER A 380 14.16 -14.26 20.94
CA SER A 380 13.78 -15.21 19.90
C SER A 380 14.31 -16.63 20.09
N ARG A 381 15.11 -16.89 21.14
CA ARG A 381 15.69 -18.22 21.39
C ARG A 381 14.58 -19.27 21.51
N GLY A 382 14.57 -20.23 20.58
CA GLY A 382 13.55 -21.28 20.52
C GLY A 382 12.36 -20.98 19.61
N LEU A 383 12.34 -19.83 18.92
CA LEU A 383 11.40 -19.63 17.81
C LEU A 383 11.63 -20.70 16.75
N THR A 384 10.57 -21.45 16.46
CA THR A 384 10.58 -22.52 15.46
C THR A 384 9.45 -22.30 14.48
N ARG A 385 9.63 -22.82 13.27
CA ARG A 385 8.56 -22.79 12.27
C ARG A 385 7.37 -23.64 12.75
N PRO A 386 6.13 -23.12 12.66
CA PRO A 386 4.94 -23.92 12.98
C PRO A 386 4.73 -25.07 12.01
N LYS A 387 4.05 -26.12 12.50
CA LYS A 387 3.60 -27.28 11.71
C LYS A 387 2.07 -27.35 11.73
N PRO A 388 1.40 -27.69 10.61
CA PRO A 388 1.97 -27.97 9.28
C PRO A 388 2.46 -26.69 8.58
N ILE A 389 3.40 -26.82 7.65
CA ILE A 389 3.91 -25.71 6.82
C ILE A 389 2.79 -25.25 5.85
N PRO A 390 2.68 -23.95 5.51
CA PRO A 390 1.69 -23.47 4.54
C PRO A 390 1.91 -24.08 3.15
N ILE A 391 0.87 -24.05 2.33
CA ILE A 391 0.98 -24.41 0.92
C ILE A 391 1.90 -23.42 0.19
N ASP A 392 2.59 -23.94 -0.84
CA ASP A 392 3.35 -23.09 -1.73
C ASP A 392 2.39 -22.25 -2.60
N THR A 393 2.74 -20.98 -2.74
CA THR A 393 1.98 -20.03 -3.55
C THR A 393 3.00 -19.25 -4.38
N PRO A 394 3.34 -19.73 -5.59
CA PRO A 394 4.36 -19.08 -6.39
C PRO A 394 3.92 -17.66 -6.77
N PRO A 395 4.88 -16.75 -7.01
CA PRO A 395 4.58 -15.42 -7.49
C PRO A 395 3.77 -15.42 -8.79
N ASP A 396 2.99 -14.36 -8.99
CA ASP A 396 2.25 -14.17 -10.24
C ASP A 396 3.23 -14.08 -11.41
N ARG A 397 2.98 -14.90 -12.45
CA ARG A 397 3.68 -14.80 -13.73
C ARG A 397 3.31 -13.51 -14.45
N VAL A 398 4.17 -13.06 -15.35
CA VAL A 398 3.88 -11.89 -16.21
C VAL A 398 2.52 -12.10 -16.89
N GLY A 399 1.65 -11.10 -16.75
CA GLY A 399 0.30 -11.17 -17.30
C GLY A 399 0.36 -11.21 -18.83
N ALA A 400 -0.07 -12.32 -19.43
CA ALA A 400 -0.13 -12.44 -20.89
C ALA A 400 -1.23 -11.57 -21.52
N ARG A 401 -2.25 -11.20 -20.74
CA ARG A 401 -3.41 -10.38 -21.16
C ARG A 401 -3.93 -9.56 -20.00
N TYR A 402 -4.45 -8.37 -20.30
CA TYR A 402 -5.05 -7.46 -19.31
C TYR A 402 -6.53 -7.16 -19.59
N PRO A 403 -7.31 -6.66 -18.60
CA PRO A 403 -8.69 -6.24 -18.81
C PRO A 403 -8.83 -5.22 -19.95
N ALA A 404 -9.92 -5.27 -20.72
CA ALA A 404 -10.12 -4.37 -21.86
C ALA A 404 -10.13 -2.88 -21.47
N ASN A 405 -10.56 -2.60 -20.24
CA ASN A 405 -10.58 -1.27 -19.62
C ASN A 405 -9.27 -0.92 -18.87
N ARG A 406 -8.13 -1.55 -19.19
CA ARG A 406 -6.83 -1.18 -18.61
C ARG A 406 -6.55 0.29 -18.88
N SER A 407 -6.35 1.07 -17.83
CA SER A 407 -6.00 2.48 -17.97
C SER A 407 -4.54 2.65 -18.41
N PHE A 408 -4.32 3.68 -19.20
CA PHE A 408 -3.03 4.26 -19.54
C PHE A 408 -3.10 5.72 -19.11
N ARG A 409 -2.15 6.15 -18.28
CA ARG A 409 -2.10 7.52 -17.79
C ARG A 409 -0.68 7.85 -17.38
N PHE A 410 0.03 8.57 -18.24
CA PHE A 410 1.43 8.92 -18.01
C PHE A 410 1.67 10.38 -18.36
N ALA A 411 2.46 11.07 -17.54
CA ALA A 411 2.93 12.41 -17.87
C ALA A 411 3.85 12.34 -19.09
N VAL A 412 3.79 13.36 -19.94
CA VAL A 412 4.79 13.58 -21.00
C VAL A 412 6.07 14.09 -20.30
N PRO A 413 7.21 13.37 -20.38
CA PRO A 413 8.39 13.66 -19.56
C PRO A 413 8.93 15.09 -19.66
N SER A 414 9.00 15.66 -20.88
CA SER A 414 9.46 17.02 -21.16
C SER A 414 8.46 18.10 -20.77
N LEU A 415 7.17 17.75 -20.71
CA LEU A 415 6.05 18.68 -20.46
C LEU A 415 5.45 18.48 -19.05
N GLN A 416 6.28 18.33 -18.03
CA GLN A 416 5.80 18.23 -16.64
C GLN A 416 6.65 18.99 -15.63
N LEU A 417 5.96 19.61 -14.67
CA LEU A 417 6.55 20.33 -13.55
C LEU A 417 6.01 19.74 -12.24
N LYS A 418 6.26 18.44 -12.03
CA LYS A 418 5.71 17.62 -10.93
C LYS A 418 4.17 17.50 -11.04
N SER A 419 3.54 16.90 -10.04
CA SER A 419 2.11 16.58 -10.10
C SER A 419 1.16 17.78 -10.19
N GLY A 420 1.57 18.99 -9.82
CA GLY A 420 0.70 20.17 -9.83
C GLY A 420 0.52 20.85 -11.18
N VAL A 421 1.48 20.70 -12.11
CA VAL A 421 1.42 21.29 -13.46
C VAL A 421 2.02 20.31 -14.43
N ARG A 422 1.23 19.75 -15.35
CA ARG A 422 1.66 18.65 -16.22
C ARG A 422 0.76 18.45 -17.43
N PHE A 423 1.35 17.91 -18.47
CA PHE A 423 0.66 17.30 -19.60
C PHE A 423 0.71 15.78 -19.45
N GLU A 424 -0.41 15.09 -19.63
CA GLU A 424 -0.49 13.64 -19.55
C GLU A 424 -1.24 13.04 -20.73
N LEU A 425 -0.69 11.97 -21.31
CA LEU A 425 -1.39 11.14 -22.29
C LEU A 425 -2.22 10.10 -21.52
N ARG A 426 -3.51 10.06 -21.83
CA ARG A 426 -4.46 9.18 -21.15
C ARG A 426 -5.43 8.54 -22.14
N ASN A 427 -5.86 7.31 -21.81
CA ASN A 427 -7.07 6.73 -22.38
C ASN A 427 -8.31 6.96 -21.49
N ASP A 428 -9.48 7.08 -22.11
CA ASP A 428 -10.76 6.96 -21.44
C ASP A 428 -11.52 5.75 -21.97
N THR A 429 -12.04 4.94 -21.05
CA THR A 429 -12.78 3.71 -21.34
C THR A 429 -14.18 3.74 -20.74
N SER A 430 -14.67 4.91 -20.31
CA SER A 430 -16.02 5.04 -19.73
C SER A 430 -17.14 5.04 -20.77
N ALA A 431 -16.82 5.40 -22.01
CA ALA A 431 -17.77 5.43 -23.13
C ALA A 431 -17.81 4.10 -23.88
N ASP A 432 -18.73 3.99 -24.84
CA ASP A 432 -18.84 2.84 -25.75
C ASP A 432 -17.61 2.66 -26.67
N PHE A 433 -16.74 3.68 -26.73
CA PHE A 433 -15.45 3.66 -27.42
C PHE A 433 -14.32 4.14 -26.51
N VAL A 434 -13.09 3.75 -26.86
CA VAL A 434 -11.89 4.19 -26.14
C VAL A 434 -11.31 5.41 -26.80
N SER A 435 -11.23 6.52 -26.07
CA SER A 435 -10.60 7.76 -26.54
C SER A 435 -9.18 7.86 -26.01
N TRP A 436 -8.31 8.52 -26.76
CA TRP A 436 -6.93 8.83 -26.37
C TRP A 436 -6.71 10.33 -26.51
N GLN A 437 -6.24 10.98 -25.45
CA GLN A 437 -6.10 12.42 -25.41
C GLN A 437 -4.93 12.85 -24.52
N VAL A 438 -4.34 13.99 -24.88
CA VAL A 438 -3.44 14.76 -24.02
C VAL A 438 -4.28 15.68 -23.16
N TYR A 439 -4.04 15.66 -21.85
CA TYR A 439 -4.68 16.53 -20.88
C TYR A 439 -3.66 17.47 -20.26
N PHE A 440 -4.04 18.73 -20.07
CA PHE A 440 -3.28 19.69 -19.28
C PHE A 440 -3.94 19.91 -17.93
N TYR A 441 -3.13 19.81 -16.87
CA TYR A 441 -3.55 20.15 -15.51
C TYR A 441 -2.61 21.18 -14.91
N PHE A 442 -3.17 22.12 -14.15
CA PHE A 442 -2.41 23.10 -13.38
C PHE A 442 -3.07 23.40 -12.02
N GLY A 443 -2.33 24.04 -11.12
CA GLY A 443 -2.82 24.48 -9.83
C GLY A 443 -2.20 23.78 -8.63
N THR A 444 -2.90 23.82 -7.51
CA THR A 444 -2.42 23.24 -6.25
C THR A 444 -2.95 21.82 -6.06
N SER A 445 -2.35 21.06 -5.14
CA SER A 445 -2.84 19.71 -4.80
C SER A 445 -4.27 19.68 -4.24
N LYS A 446 -4.82 20.84 -3.86
CA LYS A 446 -6.21 21.00 -3.37
C LYS A 446 -7.16 21.55 -4.44
N GLN A 447 -6.63 22.30 -5.41
CA GLN A 447 -7.39 22.97 -6.46
C GLN A 447 -6.67 22.76 -7.78
N ILE A 448 -6.93 21.62 -8.42
CA ILE A 448 -6.43 21.32 -9.76
C ILE A 448 -7.44 21.85 -10.77
N LYS A 449 -6.93 22.58 -11.75
CA LYS A 449 -7.64 23.09 -12.92
C LYS A 449 -7.10 22.41 -14.18
N SER A 450 -7.81 22.56 -15.29
CA SER A 450 -7.42 22.06 -16.61
C SER A 450 -7.84 23.04 -17.69
N LEU A 451 -7.19 22.95 -18.85
CA LEU A 451 -7.64 23.56 -20.09
C LEU A 451 -8.04 22.46 -21.06
N GLN A 452 -9.09 22.70 -21.82
CA GLN A 452 -9.46 21.89 -22.97
C GLN A 452 -8.46 22.14 -24.09
N LEU A 453 -7.84 21.08 -24.61
CA LEU A 453 -6.86 21.17 -25.67
C LEU A 453 -7.51 20.73 -26.98
N ASP A 454 -7.97 21.70 -27.78
CA ASP A 454 -8.74 21.52 -29.02
C ASP A 454 -8.29 22.48 -30.14
N SER A 455 -8.90 22.34 -31.32
CA SER A 455 -8.56 23.18 -32.48
C SER A 455 -8.77 24.68 -32.20
N ASP A 456 -9.79 25.04 -31.42
CA ASP A 456 -10.11 26.44 -31.15
C ASP A 456 -9.02 27.11 -30.30
N LEU A 457 -8.53 26.41 -29.26
CA LEU A 457 -7.38 26.87 -28.49
C LEU A 457 -6.11 26.95 -29.36
N TYR A 458 -5.87 25.96 -30.23
CA TYR A 458 -4.72 25.97 -31.13
C TYR A 458 -4.75 27.18 -32.07
N HIS A 459 -5.87 27.42 -32.77
CA HIS A 459 -6.03 28.53 -33.70
C HIS A 459 -5.89 29.87 -32.99
N HIS A 460 -6.51 30.04 -31.82
CA HIS A 460 -6.40 31.26 -31.04
C HIS A 460 -4.95 31.58 -30.66
N MET A 461 -4.17 30.57 -30.24
CA MET A 461 -2.75 30.76 -29.94
C MET A 461 -1.93 31.12 -31.19
N ILE A 462 -2.14 30.42 -32.31
CA ILE A 462 -1.41 30.70 -33.56
C ILE A 462 -1.72 32.11 -34.10
N GLU A 463 -2.98 32.54 -34.05
CA GLU A 463 -3.39 33.90 -34.47
C GLU A 463 -2.82 35.00 -33.57
N SER A 464 -2.43 34.65 -32.34
CA SER A 464 -1.82 35.57 -31.38
C SER A 464 -0.29 35.64 -31.48
N MET A 465 0.33 34.90 -32.40
CA MET A 465 1.78 34.83 -32.59
C MET A 465 2.26 35.68 -33.76
N THR A 466 3.55 35.99 -33.76
CA THR A 466 4.25 36.46 -34.97
C THR A 466 4.28 35.37 -36.05
N ASP A 467 4.30 35.77 -37.34
CA ASP A 467 4.38 34.82 -38.48
C ASP A 467 5.62 33.92 -38.40
N GLU A 468 6.74 34.46 -37.93
CA GLU A 468 7.99 33.70 -37.74
C GLU A 468 7.78 32.56 -36.71
N LEU A 469 7.24 32.89 -35.55
CA LEU A 469 6.97 31.93 -34.48
C LEU A 469 5.93 30.88 -34.90
N ALA A 470 4.84 31.30 -35.54
CA ALA A 470 3.80 30.41 -36.03
C ALA A 470 4.34 29.39 -37.04
N ASN A 471 5.26 29.81 -37.92
CA ASN A 471 5.92 28.91 -38.88
C ASN A 471 6.83 27.90 -38.18
N THR A 472 7.62 28.34 -37.19
CA THR A 472 8.45 27.45 -36.38
C THR A 472 7.62 26.41 -35.64
N VAL A 473 6.56 26.84 -34.95
CA VAL A 473 5.63 25.95 -34.24
C VAL A 473 4.98 24.94 -35.19
N SER A 474 4.51 25.39 -36.34
CA SER A 474 3.88 24.53 -37.34
C SER A 474 4.86 23.48 -37.90
N SER A 475 6.12 23.86 -38.10
CA SER A 475 7.17 22.94 -38.54
C SER A 475 7.44 21.83 -37.52
N VAL A 476 7.60 22.19 -36.24
CA VAL A 476 7.92 21.22 -35.18
C VAL A 476 6.73 20.33 -34.85
N THR A 477 5.51 20.88 -34.77
CA THR A 477 4.29 20.09 -34.50
C THR A 477 3.95 19.11 -35.63
N CYS A 478 4.41 19.38 -36.87
CA CYS A 478 4.16 18.53 -38.03
C CYS A 478 4.66 17.09 -37.84
N SER A 479 5.79 16.89 -37.16
CA SER A 479 6.37 15.55 -36.95
C SER A 479 5.46 14.68 -36.07
N ALA A 480 5.03 15.20 -34.91
CA ALA A 480 4.10 14.53 -34.01
C ALA A 480 2.73 14.27 -34.65
N LEU A 481 2.22 15.25 -35.41
CA LEU A 481 0.98 15.09 -36.16
C LEU A 481 1.09 14.02 -37.24
N THR A 482 2.23 13.95 -37.94
CA THR A 482 2.50 12.92 -38.95
C THR A 482 2.52 11.55 -38.31
N PHE A 483 3.20 11.39 -37.17
CA PHE A 483 3.18 10.14 -36.41
C PHE A 483 1.74 9.74 -36.03
N ALA A 484 0.98 10.63 -35.38
CA ALA A 484 -0.40 10.33 -34.99
C ALA A 484 -1.33 10.02 -36.18
N ARG A 485 -1.12 10.66 -37.33
CA ARG A 485 -1.83 10.37 -38.60
C ARG A 485 -1.44 9.02 -39.21
N SER A 486 -0.24 8.50 -38.97
CA SER A 486 0.12 7.12 -39.34
C SER A 486 -0.26 6.07 -38.28
N ALA A 487 -0.43 6.48 -37.01
CA ALA A 487 -0.66 5.57 -35.91
C ALA A 487 -2.02 4.84 -35.97
N ASP A 488 -2.02 3.57 -35.57
CA ASP A 488 -3.23 2.75 -35.41
C ASP A 488 -3.85 2.96 -34.04
N ILE A 489 -4.43 4.16 -33.85
CA ILE A 489 -5.06 4.58 -32.59
C ILE A 489 -6.25 3.67 -32.22
N ALA A 490 -6.98 3.18 -33.23
CA ALA A 490 -8.15 2.32 -33.03
C ALA A 490 -7.78 0.97 -32.39
N ASN A 491 -6.62 0.39 -32.74
CA ASN A 491 -6.15 -0.87 -32.15
C ASN A 491 -5.27 -0.67 -30.90
N MET A 492 -4.84 0.55 -30.60
CA MET A 492 -3.86 0.85 -29.55
C MET A 492 -4.27 0.34 -28.15
N GLN A 493 -5.57 0.36 -27.82
CA GLN A 493 -6.08 -0.23 -26.57
C GLN A 493 -5.93 -1.76 -26.55
N THR A 494 -6.20 -2.43 -27.67
CA THR A 494 -6.06 -3.88 -27.81
C THR A 494 -4.60 -4.30 -27.66
N VAL A 495 -3.67 -3.51 -28.22
CA VAL A 495 -2.22 -3.67 -28.04
C VAL A 495 -1.84 -3.45 -26.57
N TRP A 496 -2.31 -2.37 -25.94
CA TRP A 496 -2.05 -2.06 -24.53
C TRP A 496 -2.54 -3.15 -23.57
N THR A 497 -3.59 -3.87 -23.95
CA THR A 497 -4.17 -4.97 -23.18
C THR A 497 -3.60 -6.34 -23.54
N HIS A 498 -2.61 -6.38 -24.43
CA HIS A 498 -1.93 -7.58 -24.94
C HIS A 498 -2.91 -8.59 -25.58
N LYS A 499 -3.95 -8.09 -26.27
CA LYS A 499 -5.04 -8.89 -26.86
C LYS A 499 -5.08 -8.89 -28.38
N GLY A 500 -4.27 -8.06 -29.03
CA GLY A 500 -4.33 -7.82 -30.47
C GLY A 500 -3.00 -8.08 -31.16
N PRO A 501 -2.98 -8.09 -32.50
CA PRO A 501 -1.73 -8.11 -33.25
C PRO A 501 -0.87 -6.88 -32.92
N GLY A 502 0.44 -6.96 -33.19
CA GLY A 502 1.34 -5.82 -33.04
C GLY A 502 0.86 -4.60 -33.85
N GLY A 503 1.31 -3.41 -33.43
CA GLY A 503 0.90 -2.14 -34.02
C GLY A 503 1.43 -0.98 -33.19
N THR A 504 0.75 0.18 -33.24
CA THR A 504 1.11 1.32 -32.40
C THR A 504 0.91 0.99 -30.92
N ARG A 505 1.99 1.08 -30.14
CA ARG A 505 1.92 1.00 -28.67
C ARG A 505 1.69 2.41 -28.10
N PRO A 506 0.93 2.55 -27.00
CA PRO A 506 0.72 3.86 -26.36
C PRO A 506 2.01 4.60 -26.03
N PHE A 507 3.04 3.85 -25.61
CA PHE A 507 4.35 4.41 -25.29
C PHE A 507 5.08 5.01 -26.50
N MET A 508 4.82 4.54 -27.73
CA MET A 508 5.38 5.16 -28.94
C MET A 508 4.76 6.53 -29.19
N LEU A 509 3.45 6.68 -28.95
CA LEU A 509 2.78 7.98 -29.03
C LEU A 509 3.28 8.93 -27.91
N LEU A 510 3.51 8.40 -26.71
CA LEU A 510 4.10 9.17 -25.61
C LEU A 510 5.53 9.64 -25.95
N ASP A 511 6.35 8.80 -26.60
CA ASP A 511 7.72 9.17 -27.01
C ASP A 511 7.71 10.24 -28.10
N ALA A 512 6.84 10.12 -29.11
CA ALA A 512 6.68 11.14 -30.13
C ALA A 512 6.22 12.49 -29.55
N LEU A 513 5.35 12.46 -28.53
CA LEU A 513 4.95 13.65 -27.77
C LEU A 513 6.12 14.25 -26.98
N ASP A 514 6.94 13.41 -26.35
CA ASP A 514 8.08 13.84 -25.54
C ASP A 514 9.17 14.52 -26.38
N GLU A 515 9.48 13.92 -27.53
CA GLU A 515 10.44 14.45 -28.50
C GLU A 515 9.97 15.78 -29.09
N ALA A 516 8.74 15.85 -29.59
CA ALA A 516 8.18 17.09 -30.13
C ALA A 516 8.04 18.18 -29.05
N GLY A 517 7.68 17.80 -27.82
CA GLY A 517 7.64 18.71 -26.68
C GLY A 517 9.01 19.32 -26.37
N SER A 518 10.07 18.51 -26.40
CA SER A 518 11.45 18.96 -26.18
C SER A 518 11.90 19.93 -27.27
N LEU A 519 11.66 19.60 -28.54
CA LEU A 519 12.00 20.45 -29.68
C LEU A 519 11.23 21.79 -29.67
N LEU A 520 9.94 21.75 -29.28
CA LEU A 520 9.14 22.97 -29.13
C LEU A 520 9.67 23.84 -28.00
N ILE A 521 10.01 23.25 -26.84
CA ILE A 521 10.63 24.00 -25.74
C ILE A 521 11.87 24.72 -26.24
N GLU A 522 12.80 24.03 -26.90
CA GLU A 522 14.03 24.62 -27.43
C GLU A 522 13.76 25.76 -28.42
N SER A 523 12.79 25.57 -29.31
CA SER A 523 12.40 26.56 -30.32
C SER A 523 11.71 27.80 -29.73
N LEU A 524 11.05 27.66 -28.57
CA LEU A 524 10.31 28.72 -27.90
C LEU A 524 11.15 29.52 -26.90
N ILE A 525 12.35 29.07 -26.53
CA ILE A 525 13.26 29.79 -25.61
C ILE A 525 13.50 31.26 -26.04
N PRO A 526 13.77 31.57 -27.33
CA PRO A 526 13.96 32.96 -27.76
C PRO A 526 12.73 33.86 -27.61
N TYR A 527 11.54 33.27 -27.42
CA TYR A 527 10.24 33.93 -27.42
C TYR A 527 9.57 33.91 -26.03
N GLU A 528 10.35 33.94 -24.94
CA GLU A 528 9.83 33.77 -23.58
C GLU A 528 8.74 34.79 -23.20
N GLU A 529 8.91 36.06 -23.56
CA GLU A 529 7.94 37.13 -23.26
C GLU A 529 6.63 36.96 -24.05
N GLU A 530 6.72 36.60 -25.33
CA GLU A 530 5.56 36.27 -26.16
C GLU A 530 4.84 35.03 -25.59
N ALA A 531 5.59 34.02 -25.17
CA ALA A 531 5.04 32.84 -24.50
C ALA A 531 4.29 33.18 -23.20
N LYS A 532 4.71 34.20 -22.43
CA LYS A 532 3.96 34.66 -21.25
C LYS A 532 2.61 35.23 -21.66
N GLY A 533 2.57 36.09 -22.68
CA GLY A 533 1.32 36.65 -23.21
C GLY A 533 0.37 35.57 -23.75
N LEU A 534 0.90 34.54 -24.40
CA LEU A 534 0.10 33.41 -24.88
C LEU A 534 -0.50 32.58 -23.73
N VAL A 535 0.17 32.48 -22.57
CA VAL A 535 -0.39 31.80 -21.41
C VAL A 535 -1.63 32.56 -20.91
N ASP A 536 -1.56 33.88 -20.86
CA ASP A 536 -2.69 34.72 -20.47
C ASP A 536 -3.85 34.60 -21.46
N ALA A 537 -3.57 34.64 -22.77
CA ALA A 537 -4.58 34.45 -23.81
C ALA A 537 -5.31 33.11 -23.67
N ALA A 538 -4.56 32.02 -23.49
CA ALA A 538 -5.11 30.68 -23.31
C ALA A 538 -5.98 30.55 -22.04
N LEU A 539 -5.56 31.18 -20.93
CA LEU A 539 -6.33 31.18 -19.69
C LEU A 539 -7.61 32.01 -19.82
N LEU A 540 -7.53 33.20 -20.42
CA LEU A 540 -8.67 34.11 -20.58
C LEU A 540 -9.75 33.52 -21.49
N GLN A 541 -9.36 32.80 -22.55
CA GLN A 541 -10.30 32.16 -23.48
C GLN A 541 -11.22 31.15 -22.79
N GLN A 542 -10.71 30.37 -21.82
CA GLN A 542 -11.46 29.27 -21.19
C GLN A 542 -11.88 29.55 -19.75
N HIS A 543 -11.30 30.56 -19.10
CA HIS A 543 -11.65 31.01 -17.75
C HIS A 543 -11.87 32.54 -17.72
N PRO A 544 -12.81 33.09 -18.50
CA PRO A 544 -13.01 34.55 -18.63
C PRO A 544 -13.47 35.21 -17.32
N ASP A 545 -14.20 34.47 -16.47
CA ASP A 545 -14.75 34.96 -15.21
C ASP A 545 -13.80 34.81 -14.01
N ALA A 546 -12.57 34.35 -14.22
CA ALA A 546 -11.58 34.20 -13.18
C ALA A 546 -10.99 35.57 -12.77
N SER A 547 -11.83 36.40 -12.16
CA SER A 547 -11.50 37.71 -11.57
C SER A 547 -10.61 37.62 -10.32
N GLU A 548 -10.35 36.41 -9.81
CA GLU A 548 -9.46 36.12 -8.69
C GLU A 548 -8.35 35.15 -9.13
N GLU A 549 -7.09 35.48 -8.76
CA GLU A 549 -5.84 34.78 -9.08
C GLU A 549 -5.99 33.25 -9.13
N LEU A 550 -6.13 32.70 -10.35
CA LEU A 550 -6.19 31.26 -10.54
C LEU A 550 -4.97 30.61 -9.84
N PRO A 551 -5.19 29.60 -8.99
CA PRO A 551 -4.11 29.01 -8.23
C PRO A 551 -3.08 28.42 -9.19
N GLY A 552 -1.80 28.78 -8.99
CA GLY A 552 -0.68 28.25 -9.77
C GLY A 552 -0.33 29.01 -11.04
N VAL A 553 -1.02 30.11 -11.39
CA VAL A 553 -0.71 30.94 -12.57
C VAL A 553 0.72 31.49 -12.53
N ALA A 554 1.20 31.96 -11.38
CA ALA A 554 2.60 32.38 -11.22
C ALA A 554 3.62 31.27 -11.57
N LYS A 555 3.24 29.99 -11.43
CA LYS A 555 4.08 28.87 -11.88
C LYS A 555 4.00 28.67 -13.39
N LEU A 556 2.84 28.93 -14.01
CA LEU A 556 2.70 28.91 -15.47
C LEU A 556 3.56 29.97 -16.13
N HIS A 557 3.49 31.23 -15.68
CA HIS A 557 4.33 32.31 -16.22
C HIS A 557 5.82 32.06 -16.10
N ARG A 558 6.28 31.57 -14.95
CA ARG A 558 7.70 31.21 -14.74
C ARG A 558 8.19 30.08 -15.64
N ASN A 559 7.29 29.34 -16.28
CA ASN A 559 7.61 28.23 -17.16
C ASN A 559 6.86 28.36 -18.49
N SER A 560 6.59 29.59 -18.94
CA SER A 560 5.70 29.91 -20.06
C SER A 560 6.05 29.10 -21.32
N VAL A 561 7.33 29.02 -21.66
CA VAL A 561 7.88 28.22 -22.78
C VAL A 561 7.39 26.77 -22.75
N LEU A 562 7.53 26.08 -21.61
CA LEU A 562 7.07 24.69 -21.45
C LEU A 562 5.55 24.58 -21.53
N ILE A 563 4.83 25.53 -20.93
CA ILE A 563 3.37 25.52 -20.95
C ILE A 563 2.85 25.68 -22.38
N ILE A 564 3.36 26.66 -23.12
CA ILE A 564 2.95 26.92 -24.50
C ILE A 564 3.33 25.76 -25.41
N ALA A 565 4.53 25.19 -25.27
CA ALA A 565 4.92 23.97 -26.00
C ALA A 565 3.87 22.86 -25.83
N GLY A 566 3.45 22.60 -24.59
CA GLY A 566 2.46 21.56 -24.33
C GLY A 566 1.04 21.92 -24.76
N LEU A 567 0.61 23.19 -24.62
CA LEU A 567 -0.71 23.64 -25.08
C LEU A 567 -0.81 23.52 -26.60
N LEU A 568 0.18 23.98 -27.35
CA LEU A 568 0.22 23.87 -28.82
C LEU A 568 0.23 22.40 -29.28
N LEU A 569 1.09 21.59 -28.66
CA LEU A 569 1.22 20.19 -29.03
C LEU A 569 -0.07 19.40 -28.72
N GLY A 570 -0.62 19.55 -27.52
CA GLY A 570 -1.85 18.86 -27.14
C GLY A 570 -3.07 19.31 -27.96
N SER A 571 -3.20 20.62 -28.21
CA SER A 571 -4.34 21.20 -28.93
C SER A 571 -4.33 20.87 -30.43
N SER A 572 -3.14 20.75 -31.03
CA SER A 572 -3.00 20.26 -32.41
C SER A 572 -3.25 18.75 -32.54
N LEU A 573 -2.83 17.96 -31.55
CA LEU A 573 -2.86 16.50 -31.63
C LEU A 573 -4.24 15.89 -31.30
N ASN A 574 -4.91 16.41 -30.27
CA ASN A 574 -6.18 15.85 -29.78
C ASN A 574 -7.27 15.72 -30.86
N PRO A 575 -7.48 16.69 -31.77
CA PRO A 575 -8.42 16.55 -32.88
C PRO A 575 -8.13 15.33 -33.78
N VAL A 576 -6.85 15.05 -34.04
CA VAL A 576 -6.42 13.88 -34.85
C VAL A 576 -6.69 12.57 -34.12
N LEU A 577 -6.42 12.52 -32.81
CA LEU A 577 -6.69 11.34 -31.99
C LEU A 577 -8.20 11.04 -31.87
N ALA A 578 -9.02 12.09 -31.75
CA ALA A 578 -10.47 11.98 -31.68
C ALA A 578 -11.06 11.38 -32.97
N GLN A 579 -10.64 11.84 -34.15
CA GLN A 579 -11.12 11.34 -35.45
C GLN A 579 -10.81 9.85 -35.69
N LYS A 580 -9.75 9.34 -35.06
CA LYS A 580 -9.31 7.94 -35.21
C LYS A 580 -9.87 7.00 -34.15
N SER A 581 -10.59 7.51 -33.16
CA SER A 581 -11.23 6.69 -32.14
C SER A 581 -12.45 5.97 -32.76
N ARG A 582 -12.53 4.65 -32.62
CA ARG A 582 -13.65 3.82 -33.11
C ARG A 582 -14.20 2.96 -31.97
N PRO A 583 -15.49 2.59 -32.01
CA PRO A 583 -16.04 1.60 -31.08
C PRO A 583 -15.24 0.29 -31.19
N PRO A 584 -15.01 -0.43 -30.08
CA PRO A 584 -14.33 -1.71 -30.13
C PRO A 584 -15.14 -2.64 -31.01
N ALA A 585 -14.48 -3.39 -31.89
CA ALA A 585 -15.09 -4.54 -32.52
C ALA A 585 -15.31 -5.61 -31.44
N PHE A 586 -16.33 -5.42 -30.59
CA PHE A 586 -16.80 -6.50 -29.75
C PHE A 586 -17.42 -7.53 -30.69
N HIS A 587 -16.80 -8.71 -30.76
CA HIS A 587 -17.44 -9.88 -31.32
C HIS A 587 -18.82 -10.01 -30.67
N THR A 588 -19.87 -9.69 -31.43
CA THR A 588 -21.21 -10.17 -31.17
C THR A 588 -21.08 -11.68 -31.02
N LYS A 589 -21.22 -12.19 -29.80
CA LYS A 589 -21.60 -13.58 -29.62
C LYS A 589 -22.92 -13.72 -30.35
N ALA A 590 -22.87 -14.31 -31.54
CA ALA A 590 -24.06 -14.82 -32.18
C ALA A 590 -24.76 -15.71 -31.15
N ASN A 591 -25.97 -15.32 -30.76
CA ASN A 591 -26.91 -16.20 -30.10
C ASN A 591 -27.01 -17.46 -30.96
N LYS A 592 -26.40 -18.55 -30.50
CA LYS A 592 -26.84 -19.87 -30.90
C LYS A 592 -28.03 -20.20 -30.01
N SER A 593 -29.20 -20.11 -30.65
CA SER A 593 -30.42 -20.84 -30.30
C SER A 593 -30.14 -22.30 -29.93
#